data_AF-A0A1B6G492-F1
#
_entry.id   AF-A0A1B6G492-F1
#
_cell.length_a   1.000
_cell.length_b   1.000
_cell.length_c   1.000
_cell.angle_alpha   90.00
_cell.angle_beta   90.00
_cell.angle_gamma   90.00
#
_symmetry.space_group_name_H-M   'P 1'
#
loop_
_entity.id
_entity.type
_entity.pdbx_description
1 polymer ?
#
loop_
_entity_poly.entity_id
_entity_poly.type
_entity_poly.pdbx_seq_one_letter_code
_entity_poly.pdbx_strand_id
1 'polypeptide(L)'
;VVLNALDNLQARNHVNRMCLAADVPLIDSGTAGYIGQVDLIKKNLTPCYECVQRKGQKTYPSCTIRNTPSEPVHCIVWAKHLFNQLFGEPDDEEEVSPNAEDPEAMAESGANALN
;
A
#
# COMPACT_ATOMS: atom_id res chain seq x y z
N VAL A 1 26.70 8.76 -13.30
CA VAL A 1 25.81 9.13 -12.16
C VAL A 1 24.38 9.00 -12.63
N VAL A 2 23.50 8.42 -11.81
CA VAL A 2 22.05 8.36 -12.05
C VAL A 2 21.34 9.25 -11.02
N LEU A 3 20.33 9.99 -11.47
CA LEU A 3 19.52 10.87 -10.62
C LEU A 3 18.07 10.37 -10.64
N ASN A 4 17.53 10.05 -9.47
CA ASN A 4 16.14 9.64 -9.33
C ASN A 4 15.24 10.86 -9.16
N ALA A 5 14.18 10.89 -9.95
CA ALA A 5 13.06 11.83 -9.87
C ALA A 5 11.71 11.07 -9.96
N LEU A 6 11.66 9.90 -9.33
CA LEU A 6 10.52 8.96 -9.37
C LEU A 6 9.58 9.16 -8.18
N ASP A 7 8.31 8.81 -8.32
CA ASP A 7 7.25 9.02 -7.32
C ASP A 7 6.74 7.72 -6.67
N ASN A 8 7.17 6.55 -7.15
CA ASN A 8 6.71 5.26 -6.66
C ASN A 8 7.86 4.38 -6.13
N LEU A 9 7.56 3.62 -5.09
CA LEU A 9 8.53 2.80 -4.36
C LEU A 9 9.12 1.69 -5.26
N GLN A 10 8.28 1.06 -6.09
CA GLN A 10 8.69 -0.08 -6.91
C GLN A 10 9.74 0.32 -7.96
N ALA A 11 9.53 1.42 -8.67
CA ALA A 11 10.49 1.92 -9.65
C ALA A 11 11.80 2.37 -8.97
N ARG A 12 11.72 3.01 -7.79
CA ARG A 12 12.92 3.36 -7.01
C ARG A 12 13.72 2.13 -6.62
N ASN A 13 13.07 1.06 -6.14
CA ASN A 13 13.72 -0.21 -5.82
C ASN A 13 14.38 -0.83 -7.06
N HIS A 14 13.70 -0.79 -8.21
CA HIS A 14 14.27 -1.28 -9.46
C HIS A 14 15.55 -0.51 -9.84
N VAL A 15 15.49 0.83 -9.87
CA VAL A 15 16.67 1.66 -10.20
C VAL A 15 17.79 1.48 -9.18
N ASN A 16 17.47 1.37 -7.88
CA ASN A 16 18.43 1.05 -6.83
C ASN A 16 19.22 -0.23 -7.15
N ARG A 17 18.52 -1.34 -7.43
CA ARG A 17 19.15 -2.62 -7.78
C ARG A 17 20.00 -2.52 -9.05
N MET A 18 19.52 -1.82 -10.07
CA MET A 18 20.25 -1.60 -11.31
C MET A 18 21.55 -0.80 -11.10
N CYS A 19 21.51 0.25 -10.26
CA CYS A 19 22.68 1.05 -9.95
C CYS A 19 23.71 0.26 -9.12
N LEU A 20 23.26 -0.56 -8.17
CA LEU A 20 24.14 -1.47 -7.42
C LEU A 20 24.76 -2.57 -8.30
N ALA A 21 24.01 -3.08 -9.28
CA ALA A 21 24.50 -4.07 -10.23
C ALA A 21 25.56 -3.47 -11.18
N ALA A 22 25.30 -2.27 -11.70
CA ALA A 22 26.19 -1.56 -12.62
C ALA A 22 27.34 -0.82 -11.93
N ASP A 23 27.38 -0.81 -10.59
CA ASP A 23 28.31 -0.02 -9.77
C ASP A 23 28.32 1.50 -10.09
N VAL A 24 27.17 2.04 -10.49
CA VAL A 24 27.01 3.47 -10.79
C VAL A 24 26.44 4.19 -9.56
N PRO A 25 27.03 5.32 -9.10
CA PRO A 25 26.46 6.10 -8.02
C PRO A 25 25.06 6.64 -8.37
N LEU A 26 24.14 6.52 -7.43
CA LEU A 26 22.74 6.96 -7.51
C LEU A 26 22.49 8.08 -6.50
N ILE A 27 21.84 9.16 -6.93
CA ILE A 27 21.28 10.18 -6.04
C ILE A 27 19.76 9.99 -6.04
N ASP A 28 19.21 9.58 -4.90
CA ASP A 28 17.76 9.50 -4.68
C ASP A 28 17.24 10.77 -4.02
N SER A 29 16.03 11.17 -4.38
CA SER A 29 15.39 12.37 -3.84
C SER A 29 13.92 12.13 -3.60
N GLY A 30 13.30 12.91 -2.71
CA GLY A 30 11.85 12.88 -2.55
C GLY A 30 11.33 14.13 -1.86
N THR A 31 10.05 14.40 -2.08
CA THR A 31 9.35 15.59 -1.55
C THR A 31 7.96 15.22 -1.06
N ALA A 32 7.51 15.85 0.01
CA ALA A 32 6.15 15.79 0.52
C ALA A 32 5.75 17.18 1.03
N GLY A 33 4.95 17.92 0.25
CA GLY A 33 4.63 19.32 0.55
C GLY A 33 5.90 20.18 0.56
N TYR A 34 6.18 20.85 1.68
CA TYR A 34 7.38 21.68 1.88
C TYR A 34 8.61 20.92 2.38
N ILE A 35 8.48 19.62 2.65
CA ILE A 35 9.56 18.78 3.18
C ILE A 35 10.17 18.00 2.02
N GLY A 36 11.49 17.84 2.03
CA GLY A 36 12.18 16.97 1.09
C GLY A 36 13.48 16.41 1.64
N GLN A 37 14.03 15.43 0.94
CA GLN A 37 15.28 14.77 1.29
C GLN A 37 16.06 14.39 0.02
N VAL A 38 17.38 14.23 0.18
CA VAL A 38 18.29 13.74 -0.85
C VAL A 38 19.26 12.74 -0.20
N ASP A 39 19.40 11.56 -0.79
CA ASP A 39 20.24 10.47 -0.31
C ASP A 39 21.25 10.06 -1.41
N LEU A 40 22.53 9.87 -1.04
CA LEU A 40 23.56 9.34 -1.94
C LEU A 40 23.74 7.83 -1.72
N ILE A 41 23.58 7.07 -2.80
CA ILE A 41 23.73 5.61 -2.81
C ILE A 41 24.94 5.21 -3.65
N LYS A 42 25.92 4.57 -3.02
CA LYS A 42 27.09 3.95 -3.67
C LYS A 42 27.39 2.61 -3.03
N LYS A 43 27.50 1.57 -3.88
CA LYS A 43 27.83 0.21 -3.48
C LYS A 43 29.07 0.17 -2.59
N ASN A 44 28.98 -0.57 -1.48
CA ASN A 44 30.03 -0.75 -0.48
C ASN A 44 30.52 0.53 0.23
N LEU A 45 29.83 1.67 0.07
CA LEU A 45 30.19 2.93 0.72
C LEU A 45 29.05 3.53 1.54
N THR A 46 27.82 3.53 1.00
CA THR A 46 26.64 4.06 1.70
C THR A 46 25.50 3.02 1.72
N PRO A 47 24.52 3.14 2.62
CA PRO A 47 23.32 2.29 2.61
C PRO A 47 22.58 2.42 1.28
N CYS A 48 22.07 1.31 0.75
CA CYS A 48 21.21 1.35 -0.43
C CYS A 48 19.78 1.81 -0.09
N TYR A 49 18.98 2.11 -1.11
CA TYR A 49 17.61 2.57 -0.91
C TYR A 49 16.76 1.57 -0.10
N GLU A 50 16.98 0.27 -0.28
CA GLU A 50 16.25 -0.82 0.39
C GLU A 50 16.85 -1.23 1.75
N CYS A 51 17.97 -0.63 2.18
CA CYS A 51 18.54 -0.90 3.52
C CYS A 51 17.71 -0.28 4.65
N VAL A 52 16.90 0.74 4.35
CA VAL A 52 16.03 1.42 5.32
C VAL A 52 14.59 1.14 4.95
N GLN A 53 13.84 0.51 5.85
CA GLN A 53 12.43 0.21 5.62
C GLN A 53 11.62 1.51 5.53
N ARG A 54 11.05 1.78 4.34
CA ARG A 54 10.15 2.90 4.11
C ARG A 54 8.72 2.48 4.44
N LYS A 55 7.90 3.42 4.93
CA LYS A 55 6.49 3.14 5.23
C LYS A 55 5.76 2.79 3.94
N GLY A 56 5.18 1.60 3.89
CA GLY A 56 4.32 1.16 2.80
C GLY A 56 2.97 1.87 2.80
N GLN A 57 2.14 1.56 1.81
CA GLN A 57 0.75 1.98 1.78
C GLN A 57 0.00 1.37 2.98
N LYS A 58 -0.90 2.13 3.59
CA LYS A 58 -1.77 1.62 4.65
C LYS A 58 -2.78 0.64 4.06
N THR A 59 -2.92 -0.52 4.68
CA THR A 59 -3.90 -1.56 4.35
C THR A 59 -4.91 -1.68 5.48
N TYR A 60 -6.16 -2.02 5.14
CA TYR A 60 -7.27 -2.17 6.08
C TYR A 60 -7.81 -3.59 6.01
N PRO A 61 -8.25 -4.20 7.13
CA PRO A 61 -8.83 -5.54 7.11
C PRO A 61 -10.11 -5.58 6.26
N SER A 62 -10.30 -6.66 5.49
CA SER A 62 -11.48 -6.82 4.62
C SER A 62 -12.79 -6.77 5.40
N CYS A 63 -12.88 -7.37 6.59
CA CYS A 63 -14.06 -7.29 7.45
C CYS A 63 -14.42 -5.84 7.84
N THR A 64 -13.41 -4.99 8.11
CA THR A 64 -13.64 -3.56 8.40
C THR A 64 -14.18 -2.81 7.19
N ILE A 65 -13.73 -3.16 5.98
CA ILE A 65 -14.20 -2.53 4.74
C ILE A 65 -15.60 -3.02 4.35
N ARG A 66 -15.90 -4.31 4.56
CA ARG A 66 -17.12 -4.98 4.10
C ARG A 66 -18.30 -4.87 5.08
N ASN A 67 -18.03 -4.93 6.39
CA ASN A 67 -19.08 -5.06 7.41
C ASN A 67 -19.09 -3.89 8.39
N THR A 68 -17.93 -3.50 8.94
CA THR A 68 -17.85 -2.57 10.08
C THR A 68 -16.99 -1.31 9.82
N PRO A 69 -17.30 -0.48 8.80
CA PRO A 69 -16.52 0.71 8.51
C PRO A 69 -16.73 1.80 9.56
N SER A 70 -15.68 2.12 10.30
CA SER A 70 -15.71 3.12 11.40
C SER A 70 -15.11 4.50 11.07
N GLU A 71 -14.30 4.63 10.01
CA GLU A 71 -13.64 5.87 9.61
C GLU A 71 -13.98 6.24 8.15
N PRO A 72 -14.01 7.52 7.77
CA PRO A 72 -14.30 7.94 6.39
C PRO A 72 -13.39 7.28 5.34
N VAL A 73 -12.14 6.98 5.71
CA VAL A 73 -11.19 6.30 4.82
C VAL A 73 -11.65 4.88 4.44
N HIS A 74 -12.35 4.17 5.33
CA HIS A 74 -12.87 2.83 5.04
C HIS A 74 -13.91 2.88 3.92
N CYS A 75 -14.79 3.90 3.93
CA CYS A 75 -15.78 4.11 2.87
C CYS A 75 -15.12 4.47 1.53
N ILE A 76 -14.03 5.25 1.56
CA ILE A 76 -13.27 5.59 0.35
C ILE A 76 -12.60 4.34 -0.24
N VAL A 77 -12.03 3.47 0.60
CA VAL A 77 -11.44 2.19 0.17
C VAL A 77 -12.52 1.27 -0.40
N TRP A 78 -13.68 1.14 0.27
CA TRP A 78 -14.81 0.38 -0.25
C TRP A 78 -15.28 0.88 -1.62
N ALA A 79 -15.39 2.20 -1.81
CA ALA A 79 -15.80 2.78 -3.10
C ALA A 79 -14.78 2.49 -4.21
N LYS A 80 -13.48 2.47 -3.88
CA LYS A 80 -12.43 2.08 -4.83
C LYS A 80 -12.55 0.61 -5.22
N HIS A 81 -12.78 -0.29 -4.26
CA HIS A 81 -13.02 -1.71 -4.52
C HIS A 81 -14.26 -1.91 -5.40
N LEU A 82 -15.36 -1.22 -5.09
CA LEU A 82 -16.58 -1.30 -5.89
C LEU A 82 -16.34 -0.86 -7.33
N PHE A 83 -15.57 0.22 -7.54
CA PHE A 83 -15.22 0.67 -8.87
C PHE A 83 -14.44 -0.40 -9.64
N ASN A 84 -13.44 -1.02 -9.02
CA ASN A 84 -12.65 -2.09 -9.64
C ASN A 84 -13.51 -3.32 -9.97
N GLN A 85 -14.46 -3.69 -9.11
CA GLN A 85 -15.37 -4.80 -9.43
C GLN A 85 -16.30 -4.52 -10.61
N LEU A 86 -16.80 -3.29 -10.73
CA LEU A 86 -17.76 -2.93 -11.77
C LEU A 86 -17.09 -2.64 -13.11
N PHE A 87 -15.88 -2.08 -13.09
CA PHE A 87 -15.25 -1.48 -14.28
C PHE A 87 -13.76 -1.82 -14.45
N GLY A 88 -13.13 -2.44 -13.47
CA GLY A 88 -11.70 -2.77 -13.45
C GLY A 88 -11.43 -4.26 -13.62
N GLU A 89 -10.23 -4.67 -13.20
CA GLU A 89 -9.88 -6.08 -13.11
C GLU A 89 -10.47 -6.66 -11.82
N PRO A 90 -11.16 -7.82 -11.89
CA PRO A 90 -11.70 -8.46 -10.71
C PRO A 90 -10.54 -8.94 -9.81
N ASP A 91 -10.61 -8.55 -8.55
CA ASP A 91 -9.68 -8.95 -7.49
C ASP A 91 -10.50 -9.48 -6.30
N ASP A 92 -10.28 -10.75 -5.93
CA ASP A 92 -10.99 -11.42 -4.85
C ASP A 92 -10.68 -10.77 -3.48
N GLU A 93 -9.52 -10.11 -3.34
CA GLU A 93 -9.16 -9.37 -2.12
C GLU A 93 -9.95 -8.05 -1.98
N GLU A 94 -10.47 -7.51 -3.08
CA GLU A 94 -11.28 -6.30 -3.13
C GLU A 94 -12.79 -6.61 -3.12
N GLU A 95 -13.20 -7.68 -2.44
CA GLU A 95 -14.62 -8.04 -2.34
C GLU A 95 -15.43 -6.98 -1.55
N VAL A 96 -16.52 -6.47 -2.11
CA VAL A 96 -17.36 -5.43 -1.47
C VAL A 96 -18.67 -5.94 -0.87
N SER A 97 -19.07 -7.17 -1.18
CA SER A 97 -20.27 -7.80 -0.62
C SER A 97 -20.12 -7.97 0.90
N PRO A 98 -21.19 -7.91 1.72
CA PRO A 98 -21.07 -8.22 3.15
C PRO A 98 -20.43 -9.60 3.37
N ASN A 99 -19.44 -9.67 4.26
CA ASN A 99 -18.79 -10.94 4.58
C ASN A 99 -19.64 -11.71 5.60
N ALA A 100 -20.37 -12.72 5.15
CA ALA A 100 -21.19 -13.57 6.02
C ALA A 100 -20.37 -14.51 6.93
N GLU A 101 -19.10 -14.73 6.61
CA GLU A 101 -18.18 -15.55 7.40
C GLU A 101 -17.52 -14.77 8.55
N ASP A 102 -17.85 -13.48 8.70
CA ASP A 102 -17.36 -12.66 9.79
C ASP A 102 -17.93 -13.14 11.14
N PRO A 103 -17.08 -13.54 12.11
CA PRO A 103 -17.52 -14.06 13.40
C PRO A 103 -18.45 -13.11 14.17
N GLU A 104 -18.27 -11.79 14.01
CA GLU A 104 -19.12 -10.79 14.67
C GLU A 104 -20.52 -10.77 14.06
N ALA A 105 -20.61 -10.84 12.72
CA ALA A 105 -21.90 -10.91 12.00
C ALA A 105 -22.65 -12.21 12.33
N MET A 106 -21.94 -13.34 12.45
CA MET A 106 -22.53 -14.61 12.87
C MET A 106 -23.09 -14.54 14.30
N ALA A 107 -22.38 -13.89 15.23
CA ALA A 107 -22.82 -13.74 16.61
C ALA A 107 -24.10 -12.88 16.72
N GLU A 108 -24.20 -11.78 15.96
CA GLU A 108 -25.42 -10.95 15.92
C GLU A 108 -26.61 -11.68 15.30
N SER A 109 -26.40 -12.44 14.22
CA SER A 109 -27.46 -13.24 13.59
C SER A 109 -28.00 -14.32 14.54
N GLY A 110 -27.12 -14.97 15.31
CA GLY A 110 -27.49 -15.95 16.32
C GLY A 110 -28.23 -15.34 17.50
N ALA A 111 -27.87 -14.12 17.92
CA ALA A 111 -28.58 -13.40 18.97
C ALA A 111 -29.99 -12.95 18.53
N ASN A 112 -30.15 -12.50 17.29
CA ASN A 112 -31.46 -12.12 16.74
C ASN A 112 -32.37 -13.34 16.46
N ALA A 113 -31.81 -14.51 16.18
CA ALA A 113 -32.58 -15.75 15.98
C ALA A 113 -33.13 -16.37 17.28
N LEU A 114 -32.68 -15.89 18.45
CA LEU A 114 -33.10 -16.37 19.77
C LEU A 114 -34.17 -15.48 20.44
N ASN A 115 -34.65 -14.43 19.76
CA ASN A 115 -35.74 -13.55 20.22
C ASN A 115 -37.04 -13.78 19.44
#